data_AF-A0AAU0UEZ6-F1
#
_entry.id   AF-A0AAU0UEZ6-F1
#
_cell.length_a   1.000
_cell.length_b   1.000
_cell.length_c   1.000
_cell.angle_alpha   90.00
_cell.angle_beta   90.00
_cell.angle_gamma   90.00
#
_symmetry.space_group_name_H-M   'P 1'
#
loop_
_entity.id
_entity.type
_entity.pdbx_description
1 polymer ?
#
loop_
_entity_poly.entity_id
_entity_poly.type
_entity_poly.pdbx_seq_one_letter_code
_entity_poly.pdbx_strand_id
1 'polypeptide(L)'
;MLRLIVPSLSLLLAVPFCAEAASKQDFELSKMLEKVAMESSVGTPRAINEDILDQGYTVEGKVLINHLSVRESHAMKMRSNPDAVRSQLGDSVCHNTGYRQLMAKGALLKYEFTEYKTNRPVATQAFKAADCAVKK
;
A
#
# COMPACT_ATOMS: atom_id res chain seq x y z
N MET A 1 16.00 -59.80 -37.27
CA MET A 1 14.76 -59.01 -37.12
C MET A 1 15.11 -57.72 -36.41
N LEU A 2 14.54 -56.62 -36.91
CA LEU A 2 14.85 -55.22 -36.63
C LEU A 2 14.16 -54.74 -35.33
N ARG A 3 14.68 -53.65 -34.74
CA ARG A 3 14.03 -52.67 -33.82
C ARG A 3 14.07 -53.00 -32.33
N LEU A 4 14.39 -52.10 -31.40
CA LEU A 4 14.64 -50.65 -31.42
C LEU A 4 15.34 -50.30 -30.10
N ILE A 5 16.50 -49.65 -30.16
CA ILE A 5 17.05 -48.89 -29.04
C ILE A 5 16.18 -47.64 -28.91
N VAL A 6 15.45 -47.49 -27.80
CA VAL A 6 14.74 -46.24 -27.50
C VAL A 6 15.63 -45.43 -26.56
N PRO A 7 16.26 -44.33 -27.03
CA PRO A 7 16.83 -43.34 -26.14
C PRO A 7 15.65 -42.51 -25.61
N SER A 8 15.35 -42.61 -24.31
CA SER A 8 14.36 -41.72 -23.68
C SER A 8 14.98 -40.33 -23.60
N LEU A 9 14.67 -39.57 -24.65
CA LEU A 9 14.99 -38.21 -24.94
C LEU A 9 14.72 -37.28 -23.73
N SER A 10 15.70 -36.44 -23.46
CA SER A 10 15.73 -35.36 -22.48
C SER A 10 14.42 -34.56 -22.41
N LEU A 11 13.77 -34.56 -21.24
CA LEU A 11 12.66 -33.65 -20.95
C LEU A 11 13.25 -32.26 -20.67
N LEU A 12 13.22 -31.40 -21.69
CA LEU A 12 13.54 -29.97 -21.60
C LEU A 12 12.65 -29.30 -20.54
N LEU A 13 13.26 -28.94 -19.42
CA LEU A 13 12.75 -27.95 -18.47
C LEU A 13 12.70 -26.58 -19.17
N ALA A 14 11.66 -26.32 -19.96
CA ALA A 14 11.28 -24.96 -20.34
C ALA A 14 10.64 -24.27 -19.12
N VAL A 15 11.48 -23.89 -18.16
CA VAL A 15 11.05 -23.03 -17.05
C VAL A 15 10.78 -21.65 -17.64
N PRO A 16 9.60 -21.05 -17.42
CA PRO A 16 9.28 -19.75 -17.97
C PRO A 16 10.12 -18.67 -17.27
N PHE A 17 11.09 -18.10 -17.97
CA PHE A 17 11.89 -16.92 -17.59
C PHE A 17 11.07 -15.61 -17.51
N CYS A 18 9.74 -15.68 -17.52
CA CYS A 18 8.87 -14.50 -17.52
C CYS A 18 8.64 -13.89 -16.12
N ALA A 19 9.16 -14.49 -15.04
CA ALA A 19 8.98 -13.99 -13.67
C ALA A 19 9.84 -12.75 -13.35
N GLU A 20 10.86 -12.42 -14.15
CA GLU A 20 11.81 -11.34 -13.83
C GLU A 20 11.37 -9.94 -14.28
N ALA A 21 10.40 -9.83 -15.20
CA ALA A 21 9.96 -8.52 -15.69
C ALA A 21 9.01 -7.80 -14.71
N ALA A 22 8.11 -8.54 -14.04
CA ALA A 22 7.26 -8.00 -12.99
C ALA A 22 8.09 -7.51 -11.79
N SER A 23 9.18 -8.22 -11.46
CA SER A 23 10.02 -7.88 -10.30
C SER A 23 10.78 -6.56 -10.49
N LYS A 24 11.24 -6.23 -11.70
CA LYS A 24 11.92 -4.95 -11.96
C LYS A 24 10.99 -3.75 -11.80
N GLN A 25 9.79 -3.80 -12.39
CA GLN A 25 8.82 -2.72 -12.28
C GLN A 25 8.35 -2.54 -10.83
N ASP A 26 8.10 -3.64 -10.11
CA ASP A 26 7.74 -3.61 -8.70
C ASP A 26 8.88 -3.06 -7.83
N PHE A 27 10.14 -3.39 -8.13
CA PHE A 27 11.30 -2.84 -7.45
C PHE A 27 11.46 -1.33 -7.66
N GLU A 28 11.34 -0.86 -8.91
CA GLU A 28 11.39 0.57 -9.23
C GLU A 28 10.25 1.34 -8.57
N LEU A 29 9.05 0.75 -8.52
CA LEU A 29 7.93 1.33 -7.80
C LEU A 29 8.21 1.41 -6.30
N SER A 30 8.70 0.33 -5.67
CA SER A 30 9.09 0.33 -4.25
C SER A 30 10.09 1.44 -3.94
N LYS A 31 11.13 1.61 -4.78
CA LYS A 31 12.13 2.68 -4.61
C LYS A 31 11.53 4.08 -4.74
N MET A 32 10.58 4.27 -5.66
CA MET A 32 9.84 5.53 -5.78
C MET A 32 9.01 5.81 -4.53
N LEU A 33 8.32 4.79 -4.01
CA LEU A 33 7.54 4.91 -2.77
C LEU A 33 8.45 5.19 -1.57
N GLU A 34 9.63 4.57 -1.48
CA GLU A 34 10.59 4.81 -0.40
C GLU A 34 11.02 6.28 -0.36
N LYS A 35 11.27 6.87 -1.53
CA LYS A 35 11.58 8.30 -1.64
C LYS A 35 10.41 9.17 -1.17
N VAL A 36 9.20 8.87 -1.63
CA VAL A 36 7.99 9.60 -1.19
C VAL A 36 7.79 9.47 0.31
N ALA A 37 7.99 8.28 0.89
CA ALA A 37 7.87 8.04 2.32
C ALA A 37 8.88 8.86 3.10
N MET A 38 10.14 8.89 2.67
CA MET A 38 11.19 9.69 3.28
C MET A 38 10.86 11.19 3.26
N GLU A 39 10.47 11.71 2.10
CA GLU A 39 10.12 13.14 1.94
C GLU A 39 8.87 13.52 2.74
N SER A 40 7.84 12.66 2.74
CA SER A 40 6.56 12.93 3.43
C SER A 40 6.66 12.82 4.96
N SER A 41 7.66 12.07 5.44
CA SER A 41 7.95 11.89 6.88
C SER A 41 8.83 12.99 7.46
N VAL A 42 9.33 13.92 6.66
CA VAL A 42 10.11 15.05 7.21
C VAL A 42 9.22 15.84 8.19
N GLY A 43 9.70 15.98 9.43
CA GLY A 43 8.98 16.68 10.50
C GLY A 43 7.88 15.87 11.19
N THR A 44 7.75 14.56 10.95
CA THR A 44 6.91 13.69 11.78
C THR A 44 7.66 13.22 13.04
N PRO A 45 6.99 13.02 14.19
CA PRO A 45 5.54 13.12 14.37
C PRO A 45 5.04 14.57 14.41
N ARG A 46 3.89 14.82 13.78
CA ARG A 46 3.21 16.14 13.77
C ARG A 46 1.72 15.99 13.98
N ALA A 47 1.10 16.98 14.61
CA ALA A 47 -0.35 17.00 14.77
C ALA A 47 -1.03 17.31 13.43
N ILE A 48 -1.98 16.45 13.05
CA ILE A 48 -2.96 16.76 11.98
C ILE A 48 -4.11 17.57 12.57
N ASN A 49 -4.53 17.22 13.78
CA ASN A 49 -5.45 17.96 14.63
C ASN A 49 -5.22 17.56 16.11
N GLU A 50 -6.08 18.01 17.02
CA GLU A 50 -5.97 17.74 18.46
C GLU A 50 -6.01 16.24 18.84
N ASP A 51 -6.62 15.41 18.00
CA ASP A 51 -6.88 14.00 18.26
C ASP A 51 -5.97 13.03 17.47
N ILE A 52 -5.33 13.50 16.39
CA ILE A 52 -4.59 12.67 15.45
C ILE A 52 -3.19 13.22 15.21
N LEU A 53 -2.18 12.37 15.42
CA LEU A 53 -0.79 12.63 15.06
C LEU A 53 -0.38 11.79 13.85
N ASP A 54 0.15 12.44 12.83
CA ASP A 54 0.86 11.78 11.73
C ASP A 54 2.24 11.34 12.21
N GLN A 55 2.51 10.04 12.16
CA GLN A 55 3.77 9.41 12.58
C GLN A 55 4.75 9.20 11.41
N GLY A 56 4.37 9.61 10.20
CA GLY A 56 5.17 9.41 9.00
C GLY A 56 4.76 8.20 8.19
N TYR A 57 5.65 7.79 7.30
CA TYR A 57 5.37 6.83 6.24
C TYR A 57 6.42 5.72 6.21
N THR A 58 5.98 4.51 5.90
CA THR A 58 6.85 3.38 5.54
C THR A 58 6.41 2.75 4.22
N VAL A 59 7.23 1.83 3.69
CA VAL A 59 6.93 1.13 2.44
C VAL A 59 7.06 -0.38 2.63
N GLU A 60 6.07 -1.10 2.14
CA GLU A 60 6.07 -2.56 2.04
C GLU A 60 5.79 -2.98 0.59
N GLY A 61 6.86 -3.23 -0.17
CA GLY A 61 6.76 -3.51 -1.60
C GLY A 61 6.11 -2.35 -2.37
N LYS A 62 4.90 -2.57 -2.90
CA LYS A 62 4.11 -1.54 -3.60
C LYS A 62 3.14 -0.76 -2.71
N VAL A 63 3.24 -0.94 -1.40
CA VAL A 63 2.34 -0.31 -0.42
C VAL A 63 3.05 0.85 0.25
N LEU A 64 2.51 2.06 0.12
CA LEU A 64 2.91 3.22 0.90
C LEU A 64 1.98 3.32 2.12
N ILE A 65 2.53 3.19 3.32
CA ILE A 65 1.78 3.13 4.57
C ILE A 65 1.96 4.44 5.32
N ASN A 66 0.88 5.17 5.59
CA ASN A 66 0.89 6.29 6.53
C ASN A 66 0.46 5.79 7.91
N HIS A 67 1.31 6.03 8.91
CA HIS A 67 1.09 5.66 10.30
C HIS A 67 0.49 6.83 11.06
N LEU A 68 -0.64 6.63 11.73
CA LEU A 68 -1.33 7.66 12.49
C LEU A 68 -1.63 7.15 13.89
N SER A 69 -1.36 7.98 14.89
CA SER A 69 -1.81 7.70 16.26
C SER A 69 -2.99 8.59 16.64
N VAL A 70 -3.96 8.01 17.33
CA VAL A 70 -5.27 8.61 17.62
C VAL A 70 -5.56 8.55 19.11
N ARG A 71 -6.09 9.63 19.69
CA ARG A 71 -6.57 9.61 21.08
C ARG A 71 -7.72 8.63 21.26
N GLU A 72 -7.80 7.99 22.43
CA GLU A 72 -8.79 6.94 22.73
C GLU A 72 -10.24 7.36 22.45
N SER A 73 -10.64 8.57 22.86
CA SER A 73 -11.99 9.10 22.62
C SER A 73 -12.33 9.20 21.13
N HIS A 74 -11.37 9.58 20.29
CA HIS A 74 -11.53 9.67 18.85
C HIS A 74 -11.45 8.29 18.19
N ALA A 75 -10.58 7.40 18.68
CA ALA A 75 -10.50 6.02 18.23
C ALA A 75 -11.83 5.26 18.41
N MET A 76 -12.55 5.50 19.51
CA MET A 76 -13.90 4.94 19.70
C MET A 76 -14.88 5.43 18.63
N LYS A 77 -14.85 6.72 18.27
CA LYS A 77 -15.70 7.28 17.21
C LYS A 77 -15.37 6.64 15.86
N MET A 78 -14.09 6.50 15.53
CA MET A 78 -13.65 5.84 14.30
C MET A 78 -14.15 4.39 14.22
N ARG A 79 -14.05 3.64 15.31
CA ARG A 79 -14.56 2.25 15.38
C ARG A 79 -16.07 2.16 15.25
N SER A 80 -16.81 3.14 15.74
CA SER A 80 -18.28 3.16 15.64
C SER A 80 -18.80 3.43 14.23
N ASN A 81 -18.00 4.04 13.35
CA ASN A 81 -18.40 4.33 11.97
C ASN A 81 -17.21 4.21 10.99
N PRO A 82 -16.77 2.97 10.69
CA PRO A 82 -15.63 2.72 9.82
C PRO A 82 -15.88 3.17 8.36
N ASP A 83 -17.14 3.17 7.90
CA ASP A 83 -17.50 3.61 6.55
C ASP A 83 -17.29 5.12 6.38
N ALA A 84 -17.65 5.92 7.39
CA ALA A 84 -17.36 7.35 7.38
C ALA A 84 -15.86 7.63 7.35
N VAL A 85 -15.06 6.87 8.11
CA VAL A 85 -13.59 6.96 8.07
C VAL A 85 -13.07 6.67 6.67
N ARG A 86 -13.53 5.56 6.05
CA ARG A 86 -13.14 5.21 4.69
C ARG A 86 -13.54 6.27 3.67
N SER A 87 -14.75 6.82 3.77
CA SER A 87 -15.23 7.87 2.85
C SER A 87 -14.36 9.12 2.93
N GLN A 88 -14.09 9.63 4.13
CA GLN A 88 -13.27 10.83 4.33
C GLN A 88 -11.83 10.63 3.83
N LEU A 89 -11.24 9.46 4.10
CA LEU A 89 -9.93 9.12 3.57
C LEU A 89 -9.95 8.98 2.05
N GLY A 90 -10.99 8.37 1.50
CA GLY A 90 -11.20 8.26 0.06
C GLY A 90 -11.22 9.63 -0.61
N ASP A 91 -11.95 10.60 -0.06
CA ASP A 91 -11.99 11.97 -0.58
C ASP A 91 -10.60 12.61 -0.55
N SER A 92 -9.86 12.49 0.56
CA SER A 92 -8.49 13.02 0.67
C SER A 92 -7.54 12.38 -0.34
N VAL A 93 -7.56 11.04 -0.44
CA VAL A 93 -6.68 10.26 -1.30
C VAL A 93 -6.97 10.52 -2.77
N CYS A 94 -8.25 10.50 -3.16
CA CYS A 94 -8.67 10.60 -4.55
C CYS A 94 -8.66 12.02 -5.11
N HIS A 95 -8.53 13.05 -4.26
CA HIS A 95 -8.27 14.43 -4.69
C HIS A 95 -6.79 14.82 -4.64
N ASN A 96 -5.91 13.99 -4.05
CA ASN A 96 -4.48 14.23 -4.04
C ASN A 96 -3.82 13.77 -5.36
N THR A 97 -3.35 14.71 -6.17
CA THR A 97 -2.73 14.43 -7.48
C THR A 97 -1.51 13.50 -7.37
N GLY A 98 -0.65 13.67 -6.37
CA GLY A 98 0.54 12.83 -6.19
C GLY A 98 0.14 11.39 -5.87
N TYR A 99 -0.79 11.21 -4.95
CA TYR A 99 -1.34 9.89 -4.59
C TYR A 99 -2.01 9.19 -5.78
N ARG A 100 -2.76 9.92 -6.60
CA ARG A 100 -3.32 9.37 -7.84
C ARG A 100 -2.25 8.91 -8.82
N GLN A 101 -1.15 9.67 -8.97
CA GLN A 101 -0.04 9.29 -9.83
C GLN A 101 0.66 8.01 -9.34
N LEU A 102 0.87 7.87 -8.03
CA LEU A 102 1.43 6.65 -7.45
C LEU A 102 0.51 5.45 -7.68
N MET A 103 -0.79 5.59 -7.41
CA MET A 103 -1.77 4.52 -7.62
C MET A 103 -1.91 4.14 -9.11
N ALA A 104 -1.81 5.10 -10.03
CA ALA A 104 -1.80 4.82 -11.46
C ALA A 104 -0.58 3.98 -11.91
N LYS A 105 0.52 4.01 -11.16
CA LYS A 105 1.71 3.16 -11.35
C LYS A 105 1.59 1.79 -10.67
N GLY A 106 0.47 1.51 -10.00
CA GLY A 106 0.21 0.24 -9.32
C GLY A 106 0.42 0.26 -7.81
N ALA A 107 0.70 1.43 -7.21
CA ALA A 107 0.83 1.54 -5.76
C ALA A 107 -0.51 1.32 -5.04
N LEU A 108 -0.43 0.86 -3.80
CA LEU A 108 -1.53 0.83 -2.85
C LEU A 108 -1.21 1.80 -1.70
N LEU A 109 -2.14 2.69 -1.39
CA LEU A 109 -2.01 3.63 -0.28
C LEU A 109 -2.73 3.04 0.93
N LYS A 110 -2.02 2.86 2.04
CA LYS A 110 -2.54 2.28 3.26
C LYS A 110 -2.45 3.29 4.39
N TYR A 111 -3.52 3.42 5.15
CA TYR A 111 -3.57 4.18 6.39
C TYR A 111 -3.68 3.20 7.54
N GLU A 112 -2.79 3.31 8.52
CA GLU A 112 -2.80 2.53 9.74
C GLU A 112 -2.99 3.46 10.94
N PHE A 113 -4.15 3.33 11.59
CA PHE A 113 -4.47 4.08 12.79
C PHE A 113 -4.26 3.18 14.01
N THR A 114 -3.49 3.67 14.98
CA THR A 114 -3.29 3.05 16.28
C THR A 114 -3.68 4.00 17.41
N GLU A 115 -4.04 3.48 18.56
CA GLU A 115 -4.26 4.31 19.74
C GLU A 115 -2.95 4.90 20.25
N TYR A 116 -2.97 6.18 20.58
CA TYR A 116 -1.85 6.88 21.16
C TYR A 116 -1.42 6.21 22.48
N LYS A 117 -0.10 6.00 22.64
CA LYS A 117 0.59 5.30 23.74
C LYS A 117 0.42 3.78 23.83
N THR A 118 -0.73 3.22 23.44
CA THR A 118 -0.96 1.76 23.55
C THR A 118 -0.62 1.01 22.27
N ASN A 119 -0.53 1.71 21.13
CA ASN A 119 -0.37 1.14 19.79
C ASN A 119 -1.47 0.11 19.43
N ARG A 120 -2.60 0.12 20.13
CA ARG A 120 -3.72 -0.78 19.83
C ARG A 120 -4.29 -0.41 18.46
N PRO A 121 -4.46 -1.37 17.53
CA PRO A 121 -5.07 -1.08 16.23
C PRO A 121 -6.47 -0.44 16.36
N VAL A 122 -6.71 0.60 15.56
CA VAL A 122 -7.99 1.32 15.49
C VAL A 122 -8.67 1.03 14.18
N ALA A 123 -7.99 1.32 13.06
CA ALA A 123 -8.50 1.13 11.72
C ALA A 123 -7.35 0.95 10.72
N THR A 124 -7.61 0.18 9.67
CA THR A 124 -6.71 0.07 8.52
C THR A 124 -7.52 0.26 7.26
N GLN A 125 -7.10 1.19 6.40
CA GLN A 125 -7.79 1.48 5.13
C GLN A 125 -6.79 1.45 3.99
N ALA A 126 -7.18 0.80 2.90
CA ALA A 126 -6.37 0.68 1.70
C ALA A 126 -7.11 1.29 0.50
N PHE A 127 -6.35 1.98 -0.36
CA PHE A 127 -6.83 2.62 -1.58
C PHE A 127 -5.93 2.25 -2.76
N LYS A 128 -6.55 1.85 -3.86
CA LYS A 128 -5.93 1.64 -5.18
C LYS A 128 -6.61 2.53 -6.21
N ALA A 129 -6.04 2.61 -7.42
CA ALA A 129 -6.56 3.46 -8.49
C ALA A 129 -8.06 3.26 -8.77
N ALA A 130 -8.54 2.01 -8.72
CA ALA A 130 -9.95 1.69 -8.95
C ALA A 130 -10.91 2.24 -7.87
N ASP A 131 -10.43 2.47 -6.64
CA ASP A 131 -11.26 3.07 -5.59
C ASP A 131 -11.53 4.56 -5.86
N CYS A 132 -10.64 5.22 -6.59
CA CYS A 132 -10.82 6.60 -7.04
C CYS A 132 -11.55 6.71 -8.39
N ALA A 133 -11.86 5.59 -9.04
CA ALA A 133 -12.64 5.54 -10.25
C ALA A 133 -14.14 5.50 -9.90
N VAL A 134 -14.61 6.45 -9.10
CA VAL A 134 -16.05 6.62 -8.90
C VAL A 134 -16.64 7.14 -10.21
N LYS A 135 -17.56 6.34 -10.76
CA LYS A 135 -18.25 6.53 -12.04
C LYS A 135 -19.09 7.82 -12.02
N LYS A 136 -19.14 8.49 -13.17
CA LYS A 136 -20.14 9.51 -13.52
C LYS A 136 -21.56 9.05 -13.21
#